data_AF-A0A661JGL6-F1
#
_entry.id   AF-A0A661JGL6-F1
#
_cell.length_a   1.000
_cell.length_b   1.000
_cell.length_c   1.000
_cell.angle_alpha   90.00
_cell.angle_beta   90.00
_cell.angle_gamma   90.00
#
_symmetry.space_group_name_H-M   'P 1'
#
loop_
_entity.id
_entity.type
_entity.pdbx_description
1 polymer ?
#
loop_
_entity_poly.entity_id
_entity_poly.type
_entity_poly.pdbx_seq_one_letter_code
_entity_poly.pdbx_strand_id
1 'polypeptide(L)' 'MERKKLLDSFAVLAYLNNEKATQVVLDTLAKAQENGTFVLRNEGNIGEVYYILHRKRGSDKVY' A
#
# COMPACT_ATOMS: atom_id res chain seq x y z
N MET A 1 -10.54 -18.78 -12.71
CA MET A 1 -9.34 -18.20 -12.08
C MET A 1 -9.77 -17.04 -11.21
N GLU A 2 -9.28 -16.96 -9.98
CA GLU A 2 -9.46 -15.77 -9.14
C GLU A 2 -8.75 -14.56 -9.77
N ARG A 3 -9.32 -13.37 -9.66
CA ARG A 3 -8.69 -12.16 -10.18
C ARG A 3 -7.52 -11.77 -9.28
N LYS A 4 -6.33 -11.60 -9.87
CA LYS A 4 -5.16 -11.07 -9.14
C LYS A 4 -5.49 -9.67 -8.61
N LYS A 5 -5.07 -9.39 -7.39
CA LYS A 5 -5.21 -8.07 -6.77
C LYS A 5 -3.92 -7.27 -6.89
N LEU A 6 -4.04 -5.98 -7.13
CA LEU A 6 -2.95 -5.00 -7.15
C LEU A 6 -3.20 -4.01 -6.01
N LEU A 7 -2.20 -3.73 -5.18
CA LEU A 7 -2.25 -2.61 -4.25
C LEU A 7 -1.66 -1.39 -4.93
N ASP A 8 -2.49 -0.39 -5.18
CA ASP A 8 -2.01 0.91 -5.62
C ASP A 8 -1.35 1.68 -4.47
N SER A 9 -0.84 2.87 -4.79
CA SER A 9 -0.16 3.73 -3.83
C SER A 9 -1.09 4.20 -2.71
N PHE A 10 -2.37 4.44 -2.99
CA PHE A 10 -3.34 4.91 -2.00
C PHE A 10 -3.68 3.82 -0.98
N ALA A 11 -3.85 2.57 -1.43
CA ALA A 11 -4.08 1.44 -0.55
C ALA A 11 -2.91 1.26 0.43
N VAL A 12 -1.67 1.34 -0.07
CA VAL A 12 -0.47 1.25 0.78
C VAL A 12 -0.37 2.43 1.74
N LEU A 13 -0.63 3.66 1.29
CA LEU A 13 -0.61 4.83 2.15
C LEU A 13 -1.67 4.76 3.24
N ALA A 14 -2.88 4.32 2.91
CA ALA A 14 -3.96 4.15 3.88
C ALA A 14 -3.54 3.19 4.99
N TYR A 15 -2.93 2.05 4.62
CA TYR A 15 -2.36 1.09 5.57
C TYR A 15 -1.25 1.72 6.44
N LEU A 16 -0.29 2.41 5.82
CA LEU A 16 0.87 3.00 6.53
C LEU A 16 0.52 4.20 7.40
N ASN A 17 -0.62 4.85 7.18
CA ASN A 17 -1.12 5.98 7.95
C ASN A 17 -2.22 5.58 8.96
N ASN A 18 -2.57 4.30 9.05
CA ASN A 18 -3.69 3.81 9.86
C ASN A 18 -5.02 4.52 9.54
N GLU A 19 -5.29 4.74 8.26
CA GLU A 19 -6.53 5.35 7.78
C GLU A 19 -7.70 4.36 7.83
N LYS A 20 -8.94 4.83 7.68
CA LYS A 20 -10.15 3.99 7.72
C LYS A 20 -10.11 2.78 6.77
N ALA A 21 -9.42 2.90 5.63
CA ALA A 21 -9.29 1.82 4.65
C ALA A 21 -8.23 0.75 5.01
N THR A 22 -7.49 0.90 6.12
CA THR A 22 -6.46 -0.05 6.58
C THR A 22 -6.99 -1.47 6.68
N GLN A 23 -8.21 -1.65 7.21
CA GLN A 23 -8.80 -2.97 7.38
C GLN A 23 -8.99 -3.70 6.04
N VAL A 24 -9.34 -2.98 4.97
CA VAL A 24 -9.52 -3.57 3.64
C VAL A 24 -8.20 -4.13 3.09
N VAL A 25 -7.09 -3.44 3.38
CA VAL A 25 -5.74 -3.87 3.00
C VAL A 25 -5.32 -5.09 3.80
N LEU A 26 -5.53 -5.07 5.12
CA LEU A 26 -5.27 -6.21 6.01
C LEU A 26 -6.05 -7.45 5.60
N ASP A 27 -7.36 -7.33 5.36
CA ASP A 27 -8.21 -8.43 4.94
C ASP A 27 -7.77 -8.99 3.57
N THR A 28 -7.29 -8.12 2.68
CA THR A 28 -6.77 -8.53 1.37
C THR A 28 -5.46 -9.31 1.49
N LEU A 29 -4.55 -8.86 2.36
CA LEU A 29 -3.30 -9.56 2.63
C LEU A 29 -3.53 -10.89 3.35
N ALA A 30 -4.41 -10.93 4.35
CA ALA A 30 -4.77 -12.13 5.10
C ALA A 30 -5.36 -13.21 4.18
N LYS A 31 -6.34 -12.84 3.33
CA LYS A 31 -6.91 -13.76 2.33
C LYS A 31 -5.86 -14.29 1.36
N ALA A 32 -4.93 -13.43 0.94
CA ALA A 32 -3.87 -13.86 0.04
C ALA A 32 -2.94 -14.88 0.70
N GLN A 33 -2.59 -14.64 1.97
CA GLN A 33 -1.79 -15.55 2.80
C GLN A 33 -2.50 -16.90 3.01
N GLU A 34 -3.78 -16.89 3.39
CA GLU A 34 -4.60 -18.09 3.60
C GLU A 34 -4.70 -18.96 2.33
N ASN A 35 -4.86 -18.31 1.17
CA ASN A 35 -5.03 -18.99 -0.11
C ASN A 35 -3.69 -19.35 -0.80
N GLY A 36 -2.54 -18.95 -0.24
CA GLY A 36 -1.23 -19.13 -0.89
C GLY A 36 -1.11 -18.36 -2.21
N THR A 37 -1.77 -17.20 -2.30
CA THR A 37 -1.79 -16.34 -3.50
C THR A 37 -0.99 -15.05 -3.26
N PHE A 38 -0.76 -14.30 -4.34
CA PHE A 38 0.01 -13.06 -4.28
C PHE A 38 -0.88 -11.82 -4.48
N VAL A 39 -0.57 -10.79 -3.70
CA VAL A 39 -1.02 -9.42 -3.97
C VAL A 39 0.12 -8.68 -4.66
N LEU A 40 -0.17 -8.10 -5.82
CA LEU A 40 0.82 -7.49 -6.68
C LEU A 40 1.06 -6.01 -6.34
N ARG A 41 2.22 -5.51 -6.75
CA ARG A 41 2.57 -4.10 -6.88
C ARG A 41 3.48 -3.91 -8.07
N ASN A 42 3.48 -2.71 -8.65
CA ASN A 42 4.47 -2.31 -9.65
C ASN A 42 5.45 -1.29 -9.06
N GLU A 43 6.56 -1.07 -9.76
CA GLU A 43 7.61 -0.12 -9.39
C GLU A 43 7.10 1.32 -9.27
N GLY A 44 6.15 1.73 -10.13
CA GLY A 44 5.53 3.06 -10.09
C GLY A 44 4.78 3.31 -8.78
N ASN A 45 4.01 2.33 -8.30
CA ASN A 45 3.31 2.41 -7.03
C ASN A 45 4.29 2.49 -5.86
N ILE A 46 5.39 1.75 -5.92
CA ILE A 46 6.44 1.82 -4.89
C ILE A 46 7.09 3.21 -4.87
N GLY A 47 7.42 3.75 -6.04
CA GLY A 47 8.01 5.09 -6.18
C GLY A 47 7.08 6.20 -5.66
N GLU A 48 5.78 6.11 -5.97
CA GLU A 48 4.79 7.08 -5.49
C GLU A 48 4.59 7.02 -3.97
N VAL A 49 4.49 5.81 -3.39
CA VAL A 49 4.43 5.64 -1.92
C VAL A 49 5.67 6.26 -1.27
N TYR A 50 6.86 5.96 -1.80
CA TYR A 50 8.12 6.53 -1.32
C TYR A 50 8.09 8.06 -1.38
N TYR A 51 7.78 8.64 -2.55
CA TYR A 51 7.75 10.09 -2.75
C TYR A 51 6.78 10.78 -1.78
N ILE A 52 5.58 10.25 -1.61
CA ILE A 52 4.57 10.84 -0.72
C ILE A 52 5.00 10.78 0.74
N LEU A 53 5.52 9.64 1.20
CA LEU A 53 6.03 9.50 2.57
C LEU A 53 7.23 10.40 2.81
N HIS A 54 8.19 10.44 1.88
CA HIS A 54 9.36 11.30 1.97
C HIS A 54 8.96 12.78 2.03
N ARG A 55 8.05 13.23 1.16
CA ARG A 55 7.57 14.63 1.16
C ARG A 55 6.77 14.99 2.43
N LYS A 56 5.99 14.06 2.98
CA LYS A 56 5.12 14.34 4.14
C LYS A 56 5.82 14.17 5.50
N ARG A 57 6.72 13.20 5.60
CA ARG A 57 7.38 12.77 6.85
C ARG A 57 8.89 13.07 6.87
N GLY A 58 9.50 13.33 5.72
CA GLY A 58 10.90 13.70 5.60
C GLY A 58 11.16 15.17 5.93
N SER A 59 12.44 15.51 6.01
CA SER A 59 12.98 16.79 6.49
C SER A 59 12.73 17.99 5.57
N ASP A 60 12.13 17.79 4.38
CA ASP A 60 11.82 18.84 3.39
C ASP A 60 10.77 19.87 3.85
N LYS A 61 10.38 19.84 5.14
CA LYS A 61 9.58 20.88 5.81
C LYS A 61 10.42 21.88 6.61
N VAL A 62 11.74 21.86 6.49
CA VAL A 62 12.60 22.89 7.10
C VAL A 62 13.33 23.62 5.99
N TYR A 63 12.70 24.66 5.44
CA TYR A 63 13.28 25.98 5.10
C TYR A 63 12.14 26.95 4.79
#